data_AF-A0A7G2ZYB3-F1
#
_entry.id   AF-A0A7G2ZYB3-F1
#
_cell.length_a   1.000
_cell.length_b   1.000
_cell.length_c   1.000
_cell.angle_alpha   90.00
_cell.angle_beta   90.00
_cell.angle_gamma   90.00
#
_symmetry.space_group_name_H-M   'P 1'
#
loop_
_entity.id
_entity.type
_entity.pdbx_description
1 polymer ?
#
loop_
_entity_poly.entity_id
_entity_poly.type
_entity_poly.pdbx_seq_one_letter_code
_entity_poly.pdbx_strand_id
1 'polypeptide(L)'
;MPGGFAMRAHTASETTPLGLDDAIRQLEAGEGQDICVDLGEGRLARADGPRGSEGLLQRLRGHKMMLALASGAADLSHFTASPGSLTIAPGVQEILDATTQRD
;
A
#
# COMPACT_ATOMS: atom_id res chain seq x y z
N MET A 1 30.38 -26.08 -14.85
CA MET A 1 30.74 -24.65 -14.74
C MET A 1 29.48 -23.88 -14.38
N PRO A 2 29.50 -23.05 -13.32
CA PRO A 2 28.30 -22.64 -12.60
C PRO A 2 27.52 -21.53 -13.34
N GLY A 3 26.19 -21.65 -13.33
CA GLY A 3 25.26 -20.65 -13.82
C GLY A 3 25.27 -19.42 -12.93
N GLY A 4 25.82 -18.32 -13.45
CA GLY A 4 25.73 -17.02 -12.80
C GLY A 4 24.32 -16.46 -12.96
N PHE A 5 23.54 -16.48 -11.89
CA PHE A 5 22.39 -15.58 -11.77
C PHE A 5 22.94 -14.15 -11.77
N ALA A 6 22.84 -13.48 -12.92
CA ALA A 6 23.13 -12.07 -13.01
C ALA A 6 22.10 -11.32 -12.16
N MET A 7 22.47 -11.00 -10.92
CA MET A 7 21.83 -9.93 -10.16
C MET A 7 22.01 -8.67 -11.00
N ARG A 8 20.98 -8.28 -11.75
CA ARG A 8 20.89 -6.93 -12.28
C ARG A 8 20.81 -6.03 -11.06
N ALA A 9 21.94 -5.46 -10.64
CA ALA A 9 21.93 -4.30 -9.78
C ALA A 9 21.23 -3.20 -10.57
N HIS A 10 19.97 -2.94 -10.23
CA HIS A 10 19.24 -1.79 -10.76
C HIS A 10 20.01 -0.61 -10.19
N THR A 11 20.72 0.12 -11.04
CA THR A 11 21.37 1.38 -10.66
C THR A 11 20.28 2.22 -10.02
N ALA A 12 20.34 2.37 -8.69
CA ALA A 12 19.41 3.21 -7.97
C ALA A 12 19.56 4.59 -8.58
N SER A 13 18.55 5.01 -9.36
CA SER A 13 18.47 6.38 -9.84
C SER A 13 18.65 7.29 -8.64
N GLU A 14 19.49 8.32 -8.77
CA GLU A 14 19.71 9.41 -7.79
C GLU A 14 18.43 10.26 -7.62
N THR A 15 17.26 9.63 -7.64
CA THR A 15 15.99 10.28 -7.36
C THR A 15 15.95 10.59 -5.88
N THR A 16 15.98 11.88 -5.54
CA THR A 16 15.75 12.39 -4.19
C THR A 16 14.47 11.74 -3.63
N PRO A 17 14.54 11.08 -2.46
CA PRO A 17 13.36 10.47 -1.87
C PRO A 17 12.26 11.51 -1.62
N LEU A 18 11.04 11.18 -2.04
CA LEU A 18 9.86 12.01 -1.81
C LEU A 18 9.29 11.73 -0.42
N GLY A 19 8.71 12.76 0.19
CA GLY A 19 7.87 12.59 1.37
C GLY A 19 6.60 11.80 1.05
N LEU A 20 6.02 11.17 2.07
CA LEU A 20 4.85 10.29 1.96
C LEU A 20 3.68 10.93 1.20
N ASP A 21 3.30 12.16 1.55
CA ASP A 21 2.16 12.86 0.95
C ASP A 21 2.42 13.31 -0.50
N ASP A 22 3.66 13.69 -0.81
CA ASP A 22 4.06 14.08 -2.17
C ASP A 22 4.07 12.87 -3.10
N ALA A 23 4.60 11.75 -2.62
CA ALA A 23 4.61 10.50 -3.35
C ALA A 23 3.18 9.99 -3.64
N ILE A 24 2.27 10.06 -2.66
CA ILE A 24 0.87 9.68 -2.87
C ILE A 24 0.23 10.54 -3.97
N ARG A 25 0.42 11.87 -3.93
CA ARG A 25 -0.12 12.78 -4.94
C ARG A 25 0.39 12.49 -6.34
N GLN A 26 1.70 12.27 -6.50
CA GLN A 26 2.28 11.94 -7.81
C GLN A 26 1.81 10.59 -8.34
N LEU A 27 1.71 9.58 -7.47
CA LEU A 27 1.19 8.26 -7.84
C LEU A 27 -0.28 8.33 -8.27
N GLU A 28 -1.10 9.17 -7.63
CA GLU A 28 -2.49 9.42 -8.01
C GLU A 28 -2.62 10.17 -9.34
N ALA A 29 -1.67 11.04 -9.67
CA ALA A 29 -1.58 11.72 -10.96
C ALA A 29 -1.08 10.80 -12.10
N GLY A 30 -0.67 9.57 -11.78
CA GLY A 30 -0.09 8.64 -12.76
C GLY A 30 1.40 8.88 -13.04
N GLU A 31 2.05 9.80 -12.33
CA GLU A 31 3.46 10.16 -12.48
C GLU A 31 4.38 9.28 -11.59
N GLY A 32 3.96 8.03 -11.37
CA GLY A 32 4.54 7.12 -10.37
C GLY A 32 5.84 6.42 -10.73
N GLN A 33 6.47 6.78 -11.85
CA GLN A 33 7.57 6.02 -12.42
C GLN A 33 8.89 6.35 -11.71
N ASP A 34 9.63 5.32 -11.30
CA ASP A 34 10.92 5.45 -10.60
C ASP A 34 10.92 6.30 -9.31
N ILE A 35 9.75 6.43 -8.67
CA ILE A 35 9.62 7.13 -7.39
C ILE A 35 10.27 6.31 -6.27
N CYS A 36 11.08 7.00 -5.48
CA CYS A 36 11.57 6.54 -4.18
C CYS A 36 10.88 7.35 -3.09
N VAL A 37 10.30 6.69 -2.10
CA VAL A 37 9.54 7.34 -1.01
C VAL A 37 10.29 7.15 0.30
N ASP A 38 10.48 8.23 1.05
CA ASP A 38 10.98 8.19 2.41
C ASP A 38 9.83 7.92 3.39
N LEU A 39 9.96 6.86 4.18
CA LEU A 39 9.02 6.48 5.23
C LEU A 39 9.53 6.90 6.64
N GLY A 40 10.66 7.61 6.71
CA GLY A 40 11.35 7.95 7.95
C GLY A 40 12.28 6.85 8.45
N GLU A 41 13.14 7.17 9.42
CA GLU A 41 14.07 6.22 10.05
C GLU A 41 14.98 5.49 9.05
N GLY A 42 15.34 6.15 7.95
CA GLY A 42 16.16 5.57 6.87
C GLY A 42 15.45 4.51 6.03
N ARG A 43 14.12 4.37 6.15
CA ARG A 43 13.33 3.39 5.40
C ARG A 43 12.84 4.00 4.09
N LEU A 44 13.13 3.32 2.99
CA LEU A 44 12.71 3.71 1.65
C LEU A 44 11.70 2.72 1.07
N ALA A 45 10.76 3.20 0.26
CA ALA A 45 9.81 2.39 -0.49
C ALA A 45 9.85 2.72 -1.99
N ARG A 46 9.70 1.67 -2.81
CA ARG A 46 9.72 1.73 -4.27
C ARG A 46 8.68 0.80 -4.89
N ALA A 47 8.47 0.97 -6.19
CA ALA A 47 7.53 0.20 -7.00
C ALA A 47 8.10 -1.12 -7.54
N ASP A 48 9.10 -1.72 -6.87
CA ASP A 48 9.85 -2.90 -7.37
C ASP A 48 9.04 -4.22 -7.33
N GLY A 49 7.83 -4.20 -6.77
CA GLY A 49 6.97 -5.36 -6.63
C GLY A 49 6.10 -5.64 -7.86
N PRO A 50 5.43 -6.81 -7.92
CA PRO A 50 4.64 -7.25 -9.09
C PRO A 50 3.43 -6.36 -9.41
N ARG A 51 2.96 -5.58 -8.43
CA ARG A 51 1.85 -4.62 -8.60
C ARG A 51 2.34 -3.19 -8.92
N GLY A 52 3.64 -2.99 -9.12
CA GLY A 52 4.23 -1.72 -9.52
C GLY A 52 3.81 -0.51 -8.67
N SER A 53 3.54 0.60 -9.36
CA SER A 53 3.12 1.88 -8.79
C SER A 53 1.77 1.81 -8.07
N GLU A 54 0.80 1.04 -8.58
CA GLU A 54 -0.49 0.84 -7.91
C GLU A 54 -0.32 0.14 -6.55
N GLY A 55 0.51 -0.91 -6.52
CA GLY A 55 0.84 -1.62 -5.29
C GLY A 55 1.58 -0.72 -4.30
N LEU A 56 2.47 0.14 -4.79
CA LEU A 56 3.14 1.15 -3.97
C LEU A 56 2.12 2.14 -3.38
N LEU A 57 1.24 2.72 -4.21
CA LEU A 57 0.21 3.66 -3.78
C LEU A 57 -0.68 3.08 -2.67
N GLN A 58 -1.13 1.83 -2.83
CA GLN A 58 -1.92 1.16 -1.80
C GLN A 58 -1.16 1.02 -0.47
N ARG A 59 0.13 0.66 -0.51
CA ARG A 59 0.97 0.56 0.69
C ARG A 59 1.19 1.91 1.35
N LEU A 60 1.43 2.98 0.58
CA LEU A 60 1.63 4.33 1.13
C LEU A 60 0.36 4.86 1.80
N ARG A 61 -0.81 4.67 1.19
CA ARG A 61 -2.10 5.03 1.81
C ARG A 61 -2.32 4.28 3.12
N GLY A 62 -2.06 2.98 3.13
CA GLY A 62 -2.12 2.16 4.35
C GLY A 62 -1.15 2.66 5.42
N HIS A 63 0.09 2.98 5.05
CA HIS A 63 1.08 3.51 5.97
C HIS A 63 0.66 4.86 6.57
N LYS A 64 0.17 5.80 5.75
CA LYS A 64 -0.38 7.09 6.20
C LYS A 64 -1.51 6.90 7.20
N MET A 65 -2.42 5.96 6.93
CA MET A 65 -3.51 5.62 7.85
C MET A 65 -2.98 5.08 9.18
N MET A 66 -2.00 4.17 9.15
CA MET A 66 -1.38 3.62 10.37
C MET A 66 -0.67 4.70 11.20
N LEU A 67 -0.01 5.66 10.56
CA LEU A 67 0.60 6.80 11.26
C LEU A 67 -0.46 7.66 11.96
N ALA A 68 -1.54 8.00 11.26
CA ALA A 68 -2.63 8.78 11.82
C ALA A 68 -3.33 8.05 13.00
N LEU A 69 -3.50 6.73 12.89
CA LEU A 69 -4.00 5.88 13.97
C LEU A 69 -3.07 5.91 15.19
N ALA A 70 -1.78 5.69 14.98
CA ALA A 70 -0.79 5.65 16.05
C ALA A 70 -0.63 7.00 16.77
N SER A 71 -0.79 8.11 16.04
CA SER A 71 -0.73 9.46 16.60
C SER A 71 -2.02 9.92 17.27
N GLY A 72 -3.10 9.10 17.24
CA GLY A 72 -4.43 9.51 17.69
C GLY A 72 -5.07 10.63 16.86
N ALA A 73 -4.52 10.94 15.69
CA ALA A 73 -5.01 11.99 14.80
C ALA A 73 -6.04 11.47 13.79
N ALA A 74 -6.17 10.15 13.65
CA ALA A 74 -7.21 9.54 12.83
C ALA A 74 -8.55 9.59 13.56
N ASP A 75 -9.45 10.44 13.06
CA ASP A 75 -10.86 10.33 13.40
C ASP A 75 -11.48 9.14 12.64
N LEU A 76 -11.53 7.99 13.31
CA LEU A 76 -12.16 6.79 12.79
C LEU A 76 -13.69 6.84 12.78
N SER A 77 -14.30 7.87 13.37
CA SER A 77 -15.76 8.02 13.36
C SER A 77 -16.31 8.25 11.94
N HIS A 78 -15.49 8.79 11.03
CA HIS A 78 -15.82 8.87 9.60
C HIS A 78 -15.73 7.54 8.87
N PHE A 79 -14.97 6.58 9.40
CA PHE A 79 -14.94 5.20 8.93
C PHE A 79 -15.96 4.32 9.65
N THR A 80 -16.97 4.92 10.30
CA THR A 80 -18.19 4.20 10.63
C THR A 80 -18.76 3.67 9.32
N ALA A 81 -18.44 2.41 9.02
CA ALA A 81 -19.24 1.65 8.11
C ALA A 81 -20.66 1.79 8.66
N SER A 82 -21.55 2.47 7.93
CA SER A 82 -22.98 2.35 8.21
C SER A 82 -23.23 0.87 8.40
N PRO A 83 -23.66 0.42 9.59
CA PRO A 83 -23.91 -0.98 9.82
C PRO A 83 -24.99 -1.39 8.81
N GLY A 84 -24.59 -2.11 7.77
CA GLY A 84 -25.50 -2.54 6.70
C GLY A 84 -25.10 -2.26 5.24
N SER A 85 -24.00 -1.55 4.93
CA SER A 85 -23.60 -1.34 3.52
C SER A 85 -22.20 -1.89 3.21
N LEU A 86 -21.98 -3.16 3.51
CA LEU A 86 -20.92 -3.94 2.85
C LEU A 86 -21.54 -4.54 1.59
N THR A 87 -21.15 -4.07 0.41
CA THR A 87 -21.48 -4.76 -0.84
C THR A 87 -20.59 -5.99 -0.94
N ILE A 88 -21.05 -7.09 -0.37
CA ILE A 88 -20.35 -8.37 -0.41
C ILE A 88 -20.73 -9.06 -1.72
N ALA A 89 -19.74 -9.48 -2.50
CA ALA A 89 -19.98 -10.30 -3.68
C ALA A 89 -20.63 -11.64 -3.26
N PRO A 90 -21.61 -12.18 -4.02
CA PRO A 90 -22.39 -13.35 -3.59
C PRO A 90 -21.54 -14.55 -3.12
N GLY A 91 -20.45 -14.86 -3.82
CA GLY A 91 -19.57 -15.96 -3.45
C GLY A 91 -18.76 -15.73 -2.16
N VAL A 92 -18.57 -14.47 -1.74
CA VAL A 92 -17.92 -14.15 -0.46
C VAL A 92 -18.93 -14.27 0.70
N GLN A 93 -20.21 -13.96 0.46
CA GLN A 93 -21.27 -14.13 1.45
C GLN A 93 -21.47 -15.61 1.82
N GLU A 94 -21.46 -16.51 0.83
CA GLU A 94 -21.57 -17.96 1.06
C GLU A 94 -20.46 -18.50 1.98
N ILE A 95 -19.22 -17.99 1.83
CA ILE A 95 -18.10 -18.37 2.68
C ILE A 95 -18.30 -17.86 4.12
N LEU A 96 -18.74 -16.61 4.28
CA LEU A 96 -18.99 -16.03 5.60
C LEU A 96 -20.12 -16.77 6.32
N ASP A 97 -21.21 -17.10 5.63
CA ASP A 97 -22.34 -17.85 6.18
C ASP A 97 -21.89 -19.25 6.64
N ALA A 98 -21.06 -19.93 5.85
CA ALA A 98 -20.49 -21.23 6.20
C ALA A 98 -19.56 -21.17 7.44
N THR A 99 -18.88 -20.04 7.66
CA THR A 99 -18.03 -19.85 8.85
C THR A 99 -18.81 -19.50 10.11
N THR A 100 -20.03 -18.96 9.97
CA THR A 100 -20.88 -18.55 11.10
C THR A 100 -21.75 -19.70 11.61
N GLN A 101 -21.92 -20.76 10.82
CA GLN A 101 -22.64 -21.99 11.18
C GLN A 101 -21.78 -23.04 11.91
N ARG A 102 -20.63 -22.68 12.49
CA ARG A 102 -19.89 -23.60 13.36
C ARG A 102 -20.50 -23.58 14.76
N ASP A 103 -21.03 -24.75 15.15
CA ASP A 103 -21.51 -25.18 16.49
C ASP A 103 -20.85 -24.48 17.68
#